data_AF-A0A3C1SXR9-F1
#
_entry.id   AF-A0A3C1SXR9-F1
#
_cell.length_a   1.000
_cell.length_b   1.000
_cell.length_c   1.000
_cell.angle_alpha   90.00
_cell.angle_beta   90.00
_cell.angle_gamma   90.00
#
_symmetry.space_group_name_H-M   'P 1'
#
loop_
_entity.id
_entity.type
_entity.pdbx_description
1 polymer ?
#
loop_
_entity_poly.entity_id
_entity_poly.type
_entity_poly.pdbx_seq_one_letter_code
_entity_poly.pdbx_strand_id
1 'polypeptide(L)'
;HRAIGSTGQCQDPGRVFKGKKMAGHMGDEQVTEECLEVVRVDSDRNLLLVKGAIPGATNGFVKVLLSHKKDKSNAQVSKRVAEEQAANEVADVEETNEA
;
A
#
# COMPACT_ATOMS: atom_id res chain seq x y z
N HIS A 1 -3.20 11.85 -34.60
CA HIS A 1 -4.44 11.56 -33.86
C HIS A 1 -4.14 11.26 -32.38
N ARG A 2 -3.51 12.20 -31.65
CA ARG A 2 -3.11 12.04 -30.22
C ARG A 2 -3.06 13.40 -29.50
N ALA A 3 -3.92 14.34 -29.89
CA ALA A 3 -3.96 15.69 -29.31
C ALA A 3 -4.88 15.73 -28.09
N ILE A 4 -4.53 16.56 -27.11
CA ILE A 4 -5.29 16.73 -25.85
C ILE A 4 -6.62 17.48 -26.04
N GLY A 5 -6.77 18.23 -27.13
CA GLY A 5 -7.93 19.10 -27.36
C GLY A 5 -7.85 20.40 -26.56
N SER A 6 -9.00 21.03 -26.30
CA SER A 6 -9.05 22.31 -25.59
C SER A 6 -8.69 22.19 -24.10
N THR A 7 -7.88 23.13 -23.61
CA THR A 7 -7.41 23.19 -22.23
C THR A 7 -8.23 24.11 -21.33
N GLY A 8 -9.06 25.00 -21.89
CA GLY A 8 -9.79 26.04 -21.15
C GLY A 8 -10.99 26.62 -21.89
N GLN A 9 -11.67 27.53 -21.20
CA GLN A 9 -12.78 28.34 -21.72
C GLN A 9 -12.26 29.71 -22.19
N CYS A 10 -13.08 30.45 -22.96
CA CYS A 10 -12.72 31.75 -23.53
C CYS A 10 -12.75 32.88 -22.48
N GLN A 11 -13.89 33.55 -22.26
CA GLN A 11 -13.94 34.81 -21.50
C GLN A 11 -13.82 34.60 -19.98
N ASP A 12 -14.63 33.72 -19.39
CA ASP A 12 -14.63 33.44 -17.96
C ASP A 12 -14.41 31.93 -17.74
N PRO A 13 -13.38 31.49 -17.00
CA PRO A 13 -12.43 32.23 -16.14
C PRO A 13 -11.14 32.73 -16.83
N GLY A 14 -11.04 32.74 -18.17
CA GLY A 14 -9.88 33.28 -18.91
C GLY A 14 -8.53 32.62 -18.63
N ARG A 15 -8.53 31.43 -18.03
CA ARG A 15 -7.32 30.69 -17.64
C ARG A 15 -7.55 29.19 -17.66
N VAL A 16 -6.47 28.43 -17.69
CA VAL A 16 -6.52 26.98 -17.44
C VAL A 16 -6.63 26.73 -15.94
N PHE A 17 -7.51 25.82 -15.54
CA PHE A 17 -7.67 25.43 -14.14
C PHE A 17 -6.41 24.73 -13.60
N LYS A 18 -6.04 25.03 -12.35
CA LYS A 18 -4.98 24.29 -11.65
C LYS A 18 -5.38 22.82 -11.52
N GLY A 19 -4.41 21.91 -11.72
CA GLY A 19 -4.67 20.46 -11.71
C GLY A 19 -5.34 19.94 -12.99
N LYS A 20 -5.48 20.76 -14.04
CA LYS A 20 -5.90 20.26 -15.36
C LYS A 20 -4.93 19.16 -15.81
N LYS A 21 -5.48 17.98 -16.13
CA LYS A 21 -4.70 16.85 -16.65
C LYS A 21 -3.99 17.27 -17.94
N MET A 22 -2.67 17.22 -17.94
CA MET A 22 -1.79 17.50 -19.06
C MET A 22 -0.69 16.43 -19.14
N ALA A 23 0.09 16.45 -20.21
CA ALA A 23 1.27 15.60 -20.30
C ALA A 23 2.27 15.93 -19.18
N GLY A 24 2.95 14.90 -18.67
CA GLY A 24 3.91 15.02 -17.58
C GLY A 24 4.65 13.71 -17.38
N HIS A 25 5.47 13.65 -16.33
CA HIS A 25 6.11 12.41 -15.89
C HIS A 25 5.06 11.38 -15.49
N MET A 26 5.26 10.12 -15.86
CA MET A 26 4.37 9.01 -15.50
C MET A 26 5.21 7.88 -14.91
N GLY A 27 4.78 7.36 -13.76
CA GLY A 27 5.53 6.35 -13.00
C GLY A 27 6.48 6.97 -11.97
N ASP A 28 7.33 6.13 -11.37
CA ASP A 28 8.18 6.49 -10.22
C ASP A 28 7.40 7.06 -9.01
N GLU A 29 6.18 6.55 -8.82
CA GLU A 29 5.31 6.93 -7.71
C GLU A 29 5.08 5.71 -6.82
N GLN A 30 4.97 5.93 -5.51
CA GLN A 30 4.60 4.88 -4.57
C GLN A 30 3.11 4.59 -4.69
N VAL A 31 2.78 3.36 -5.09
CA VAL A 31 1.41 2.87 -5.24
C VAL A 31 1.20 1.68 -4.32
N THR A 32 0.02 1.62 -3.69
CA THR A 32 -0.39 0.50 -2.84
C THR A 32 -1.56 -0.22 -3.47
N GLU A 33 -1.43 -1.53 -3.68
CA GLU A 33 -2.56 -2.41 -3.99
C GLU A 33 -3.11 -2.99 -2.70
N GLU A 34 -4.40 -2.77 -2.45
CA GLU A 34 -5.08 -3.18 -1.22
C GLU A 34 -5.89 -4.46 -1.41
N CYS A 35 -6.12 -5.19 -0.32
CA CYS A 35 -6.96 -6.40 -0.29
C CYS A 35 -6.51 -7.53 -1.23
N LEU A 36 -5.19 -7.71 -1.38
CA LEU A 36 -4.64 -8.87 -2.07
C LEU A 36 -4.75 -10.13 -1.18
N GLU A 37 -5.09 -11.25 -1.80
CA GLU A 37 -5.24 -12.54 -1.12
C GLU A 37 -3.89 -13.25 -1.02
N VAL A 38 -3.53 -13.69 0.20
CA VAL A 38 -2.36 -14.54 0.43
C VAL A 38 -2.77 -15.99 0.19
N VAL A 39 -2.18 -16.62 -0.83
CA VAL A 39 -2.52 -17.99 -1.22
C VAL A 39 -1.77 -19.01 -0.36
N ARG A 40 -0.49 -18.75 -0.12
CA ARG A 40 0.38 -19.65 0.65
C ARG A 40 1.56 -18.91 1.25
N VAL A 41 1.92 -19.30 2.45
CA VAL A 41 3.19 -18.94 3.11
C VAL A 41 4.08 -20.18 3.10
N ASP A 42 5.29 -20.04 2.57
CA ASP A 42 6.31 -21.09 2.57
C ASP A 42 7.50 -20.61 3.40
N SER A 43 7.51 -21.00 4.67
CA SER A 43 8.53 -20.59 5.64
C SER A 43 9.89 -21.24 5.39
N ASP A 44 9.94 -22.41 4.73
CA ASP A 44 11.20 -23.11 4.46
C ASP A 44 12.02 -22.37 3.39
N ARG A 45 11.34 -21.76 2.43
CA ARG A 45 11.96 -20.99 1.33
C ARG A 45 11.87 -19.48 1.52
N ASN A 46 11.27 -19.01 2.61
CA ASN A 46 10.98 -17.59 2.88
C ASN A 46 10.18 -16.93 1.73
N LEU A 47 9.17 -17.63 1.20
CA LEU A 47 8.35 -17.15 0.08
C LEU A 47 6.92 -16.86 0.54
N LEU A 48 6.38 -15.73 0.07
CA LEU A 48 4.99 -15.33 0.24
C LEU A 48 4.29 -15.32 -1.12
N LEU A 49 3.31 -16.21 -1.31
CA LEU A 49 2.56 -16.29 -2.55
C LEU A 49 1.30 -15.43 -2.44
N VAL A 50 1.25 -14.37 -3.24
CA VAL A 50 0.13 -13.43 -3.29
C VAL A 50 -0.60 -13.57 -4.62
N LYS A 51 -1.93 -13.55 -4.58
CA LYS A 51 -2.79 -13.56 -5.76
C LYS A 51 -3.02 -12.13 -6.23
N GLY A 52 -2.48 -11.80 -7.40
CA GLY A 52 -2.65 -10.48 -8.03
C GLY A 52 -1.36 -9.97 -8.63
N ALA A 53 -1.34 -8.68 -8.96
CA ALA A 53 -0.14 -7.97 -9.37
C ALA A 53 0.50 -7.29 -8.16
N ILE A 54 1.80 -7.01 -8.24
CA ILE A 54 2.49 -6.16 -7.27
C ILE A 54 3.08 -5.00 -8.07
N PRO A 55 2.86 -3.74 -7.62
CA PRO A 55 3.38 -2.59 -8.34
C PRO A 55 4.91 -2.58 -8.33
N GLY A 56 5.50 -2.22 -9.47
CA GLY A 56 6.95 -2.15 -9.65
C GLY A 56 7.51 -3.27 -10.53
N ALA A 57 8.82 -3.23 -10.74
CA ALA A 57 9.54 -4.25 -11.50
C ALA A 57 9.91 -5.45 -10.61
N THR A 58 10.22 -6.58 -11.25
CA THR A 58 10.76 -7.75 -10.55
C THR A 58 12.02 -7.40 -9.76
N ASN A 59 12.18 -7.98 -8.58
CA ASN A 59 13.28 -7.71 -7.62
C ASN A 59 13.26 -6.28 -7.01
N GLY A 60 12.20 -5.51 -7.21
CA GLY A 60 11.99 -4.25 -6.50
C GLY A 60 11.71 -4.48 -5.00
N PHE A 61 12.04 -3.48 -4.19
CA PHE A 61 11.67 -3.49 -2.78
C PHE A 61 10.17 -3.23 -2.62
N VAL A 62 9.51 -4.04 -1.80
CA VAL A 62 8.07 -3.92 -1.53
C VAL A 62 7.82 -3.93 -0.03
N LYS A 63 6.84 -3.14 0.40
CA LYS A 63 6.40 -3.09 1.79
C LYS A 63 5.08 -3.83 1.92
N VAL A 64 5.05 -4.89 2.73
CA VAL A 64 3.84 -5.66 3.04
C VAL A 64 3.27 -5.18 4.36
N LEU A 65 2.00 -4.79 4.35
CA LEU A 65 1.26 -4.31 5.50
C LEU A 65 -0.09 -5.02 5.58
N LEU A 66 -0.67 -5.08 6.77
CA LEU A 66 -2.07 -5.48 6.91
C LEU A 66 -2.97 -4.43 6.24
N SER A 67 -3.95 -4.90 5.47
CA SER A 67 -4.91 -4.02 4.79
C SER A 67 -5.75 -3.25 5.81
N HIS A 68 -5.93 -1.94 5.59
CA HIS A 68 -6.77 -1.09 6.43
C HIS A 68 -8.27 -1.35 6.22
N LYS A 69 -8.65 -1.89 5.05
CA LYS A 69 -10.05 -2.25 4.76
C LYS A 69 -10.42 -3.50 5.55
N LYS A 70 -11.48 -3.39 6.34
CA LYS A 70 -11.94 -4.43 7.26
C LYS A 70 -12.78 -5.48 6.51
N ASP A 71 -12.12 -6.55 6.10
CA ASP A 71 -12.78 -7.82 5.83
C ASP A 71 -12.95 -8.62 7.13
N LYS A 72 -13.89 -9.57 7.17
CA LYS A 72 -14.17 -10.38 8.38
C LYS A 72 -12.92 -11.10 8.90
N SER A 73 -12.07 -11.59 8.00
CA SER A 73 -10.77 -12.21 8.30
C SER A 73 -9.77 -11.20 8.82
N ASN A 74 -9.57 -10.09 8.11
CA ASN A 74 -8.60 -9.06 8.46
C ASN A 74 -8.91 -8.40 9.81
N ALA A 75 -10.20 -8.22 10.14
CA ALA A 75 -10.63 -7.67 11.42
C ALA A 75 -10.32 -8.58 12.62
N GLN A 76 -10.24 -9.90 12.42
CA GLN A 76 -9.85 -10.84 13.47
C GLN A 76 -8.33 -10.88 13.61
N VAL A 77 -7.61 -10.93 12.48
CA VAL A 77 -6.15 -10.96 12.46
C VAL A 77 -5.55 -9.69 13.06
N SER A 78 -6.06 -8.50 12.68
CA SER A 78 -5.59 -7.23 13.23
C SER A 78 -5.78 -7.08 14.74
N LYS A 79 -6.84 -7.66 15.31
CA LYS A 79 -7.03 -7.70 16.77
C LYS A 79 -6.01 -8.61 17.44
N ARG A 80 -5.83 -9.84 16.92
CA ARG A 80 -4.85 -10.80 17.44
C ARG A 80 -3.43 -10.24 17.38
N VAL A 81 -3.05 -9.64 16.25
CA VAL A 81 -1.73 -9.02 16.08
C VAL A 81 -1.54 -7.85 17.05
N ALA A 82 -2.56 -7.01 17.27
CA ALA A 82 -2.47 -5.93 18.24
C ALA A 82 -2.34 -6.44 19.69
N GLU A 83 -3.05 -7.52 20.04
CA GLU A 83 -2.98 -8.17 21.35
C GLU A 83 -1.61 -8.86 21.56
N GLU A 84 -1.10 -9.56 20.55
CA GLU A 84 0.22 -10.19 20.56
C GLU A 84 1.35 -9.15 20.63
N GLN A 85 1.23 -8.04 19.91
CA GLN A 85 2.20 -6.94 19.97
C GLN A 85 2.21 -6.26 21.33
N ALA A 86 1.05 -6.03 21.94
CA ALA A 86 0.96 -5.52 23.30
C ALA A 86 1.58 -6.49 24.33
N ALA A 87 1.49 -7.80 24.11
CA ALA A 87 2.14 -8.79 24.97
C ALA A 87 3.66 -8.84 24.78
N ASN A 88 4.16 -8.72 23.54
CA ASN A 88 5.60 -8.70 23.26
C ASN A 88 6.28 -7.43 23.79
N GLU A 89 5.62 -6.26 23.65
CA GLU A 89 6.13 -5.01 24.21
C GLU A 89 6.23 -5.04 25.75
N VAL A 90 5.38 -5.82 26.43
CA VAL A 90 5.47 -6.01 27.88
C VAL A 90 6.62 -6.96 28.25
N ALA A 91 6.86 -8.01 27.48
CA ALA A 91 7.97 -8.95 27.69
C ALA A 91 9.34 -8.27 27.49
N ASP A 92 9.48 -7.41 26.48
CA ASP A 92 10.72 -6.66 26.23
C ASP A 92 11.03 -5.66 27.37
N VAL A 93 9.99 -5.15 28.06
CA VAL A 93 10.13 -4.24 29.22
C VAL A 93 10.45 -5.00 30.51
N GLU A 94 10.02 -6.26 30.65
CA GLU A 94 10.39 -7.11 31.79
C GLU A 94 11.84 -7.59 31.68
N GLU A 95 12.31 -8.02 30.49
CA GLU A 95 13.72 -8.43 30.27
C GLU A 95 14.73 -7.29 30.49
N THR A 96 14.32 -6.03 30.32
CA THR A 96 15.20 -4.86 30.55
C THR A 96 15.23 -4.39 32.00
N ASN A 97 14.31 -4.83 32.86
CA ASN A 97 14.32 -4.54 34.30
C ASN A 97 15.01 -5.64 35.14
N GLU A 98 15.29 -6.80 34.54
CA GLU A 98 16.03 -7.91 35.18
C GLU A 98 17.55 -7.89 34.87
N ALA A 99 18.05 -6.90 34.12
CA ALA A 99 19.48 -6.70 33.80
C ALA A 99 20.10 -5.50 34.55
#